data_AF-A0A016TMY6-F1
#
_entry.id   AF-A0A016TMY6-F1
#
_cell.length_a   1.000
_cell.length_b   1.000
_cell.length_c   1.000
_cell.angle_alpha   90.00
_cell.angle_beta   90.00
_cell.angle_gamma   90.00
#
_symmetry.space_group_name_H-M   'P 1'
#
loop_
_entity.id
_entity.type
_entity.pdbx_description
1 polymer ?
#
loop_
_entity_poly.entity_id
_entity_poly.type
_entity_poly.pdbx_seq_one_letter_code
_entity_poly.pdbx_strand_id
1 'polypeptide(L)'
;MFMRNGWVPDAPFSLYGTTIFECSSYVYLGREVNMMNDLAPELGRRKRAAWGAYKSIEDVVKKTNNTRVRAHLSNITVLPASTYASQTIAELDSC
;
A
#
# COMPACT_ATOMS: atom_id res chain seq x y z
N MET A 1 8.76 -10.46 -8.37
CA MET A 1 7.53 -10.68 -9.20
C MET A 1 6.49 -9.66 -8.75
N PHE A 2 5.89 -8.85 -9.65
CA PHE A 2 5.01 -7.73 -9.27
C PHE A 2 3.61 -7.82 -9.92
N MET A 3 2.58 -7.28 -9.26
CA MET A 3 1.27 -7.08 -9.88
C MET A 3 1.17 -5.71 -10.53
N ARG A 4 0.94 -5.69 -11.84
CA ARG A 4 0.73 -4.45 -12.58
C ARG A 4 -0.65 -3.87 -12.30
N ASN A 5 -0.73 -2.56 -12.11
CA ASN A 5 -2.00 -1.83 -12.15
C ASN A 5 -2.24 -1.25 -13.55
N GLY A 6 -3.50 -1.07 -13.95
CA GLY A 6 -3.85 -0.55 -15.28
C GLY A 6 -3.47 0.92 -15.56
N TRP A 7 -2.81 1.59 -14.61
CA TRP A 7 -2.31 2.97 -14.74
C TRP A 7 -0.81 3.02 -15.01
N VAL A 8 -0.11 1.89 -14.89
CA VAL A 8 1.34 1.81 -15.13
C VAL A 8 1.59 1.48 -16.60
N PRO A 9 2.41 2.27 -17.32
CA PRO A 9 2.73 2.05 -18.73
C PRO A 9 3.26 0.65 -19.02
N ASP A 10 3.11 0.24 -20.28
CA ASP A 10 3.48 -1.09 -20.75
C ASP A 10 5.02 -1.25 -20.94
N ALA A 11 5.81 -0.97 -19.88
CA ALA A 11 7.26 -0.93 -19.93
C ALA A 11 7.91 -1.80 -18.83
N PRO A 12 8.97 -2.56 -19.16
CA PRO A 12 9.81 -3.19 -18.15
C PRO A 12 10.43 -2.12 -17.25
N PHE A 13 10.31 -2.28 -15.94
CA PHE A 13 11.07 -1.47 -14.99
C PHE A 13 12.02 -2.38 -14.20
N SER A 14 13.20 -1.86 -13.92
CA SER A 14 14.21 -2.54 -13.11
C SER A 14 14.29 -1.85 -11.76
N LEU A 15 14.49 -2.66 -10.74
CA LEU A 15 14.68 -2.21 -9.37
C LEU A 15 16.02 -2.75 -8.87
N TYR A 16 16.89 -1.85 -8.40
CA TYR A 16 18.25 -2.21 -7.97
C TYR A 16 19.03 -3.08 -8.99
N GLY A 17 18.78 -2.89 -10.30
CA GLY A 17 19.41 -3.67 -11.36
C GLY A 17 18.80 -5.07 -11.61
N THR A 18 17.74 -5.44 -10.90
CA THR A 18 16.98 -6.67 -11.13
C THR A 18 15.73 -6.36 -11.96
N THR A 19 15.52 -7.11 -13.05
CA THR A 19 14.30 -7.00 -13.86
C THR A 19 13.15 -7.69 -13.13
N ILE A 20 12.14 -6.93 -12.73
CA ILE A 20 10.99 -7.48 -12.02
C ILE A 20 10.02 -8.06 -13.04
N PHE A 21 9.66 -9.33 -12.89
CA PHE A 21 8.69 -10.01 -13.75
C PHE A 21 7.26 -9.74 -13.29
N GLU A 22 6.37 -9.47 -14.25
CA GLU A 22 4.94 -9.32 -14.01
C GLU A 22 4.31 -10.69 -13.66
N CYS A 23 3.40 -10.72 -12.68
CA CYS A 23 2.65 -11.93 -12.31
C CYS A 23 1.13 -11.72 -12.44
N SER A 24 0.44 -12.71 -12.99
CA SER A 24 -1.02 -12.70 -13.16
C SER A 24 -1.78 -13.04 -11.86
N SER A 25 -1.17 -13.76 -10.91
CA SER A 25 -1.81 -14.17 -9.66
C SER A 25 -0.78 -14.47 -8.56
N TYR A 26 -1.09 -14.14 -7.31
CA TYR A 26 -0.27 -14.54 -6.17
C TYR A 26 -1.14 -14.93 -4.96
N VAL A 27 -0.65 -15.81 -4.10
CA VAL A 27 -1.37 -16.23 -2.89
C VAL A 27 -0.87 -15.40 -1.70
N TYR A 28 -1.71 -14.49 -1.21
CA TYR A 28 -1.47 -13.69 -0.02
C TYR A 28 -2.30 -14.19 1.15
N LEU A 29 -1.65 -14.56 2.26
CA LEU A 29 -2.33 -15.05 3.47
C LEU A 29 -3.34 -16.19 3.20
N GLY A 30 -3.03 -17.07 2.25
CA GLY A 30 -3.90 -18.20 1.87
C GLY A 30 -5.03 -17.85 0.90
N ARG A 31 -5.11 -16.60 0.42
CA ARG A 31 -6.06 -16.19 -0.62
C ARG A 31 -5.32 -15.85 -1.92
N GLU A 32 -5.73 -16.46 -3.01
CA GLU A 32 -5.27 -16.09 -4.35
C GLU A 32 -5.82 -14.71 -4.72
N VAL A 33 -4.96 -13.84 -5.21
CA VAL A 33 -5.28 -12.50 -5.72
C VAL A 33 -4.86 -12.46 -7.17
N ASN A 34 -5.84 -12.39 -8.08
CA ASN A 34 -5.60 -12.34 -9.52
C ASN A 34 -5.67 -10.89 -10.05
N MET A 35 -4.80 -10.56 -10.99
CA MET A 35 -4.67 -9.26 -11.63
C MET A 35 -5.94 -8.79 -12.32
N MET A 36 -6.71 -9.70 -12.93
CA MET A 36 -7.91 -9.36 -13.70
C MET A 36 -9.13 -9.08 -12.81
N ASN A 37 -9.26 -9.77 -11.68
CA ASN A 37 -10.54 -9.82 -10.95
C ASN A 37 -10.48 -9.17 -9.57
N ASP A 38 -9.34 -9.24 -8.88
CA ASP A 38 -9.26 -8.91 -7.46
C ASP A 38 -8.48 -7.62 -7.16
N LEU A 39 -7.72 -7.09 -8.13
CA LEU A 39 -6.83 -5.95 -7.90
C LEU A 39 -7.58 -4.67 -7.50
N ALA A 40 -8.60 -4.28 -8.28
CA ALA A 40 -9.41 -3.10 -7.98
C ALA A 40 -10.17 -3.20 -6.63
N PRO A 41 -10.89 -4.30 -6.33
CA PRO A 41 -11.55 -4.44 -5.03
C PRO A 41 -10.57 -4.58 -3.85
N GLU A 42 -9.38 -5.15 -4.04
CA GLU A 42 -8.34 -5.22 -3.01
C GLU A 42 -7.72 -3.85 -2.73
N LEU A 43 -7.39 -3.08 -3.77
CA LEU A 43 -6.92 -1.70 -3.63
C LEU A 43 -7.96 -0.83 -2.91
N GLY A 44 -9.23 -1.00 -3.24
CA GLY A 44 -10.34 -0.35 -2.56
C GLY A 44 -10.43 -0.71 -1.07
N ARG A 45 -10.23 -1.98 -0.70
CA ARG A 45 -10.20 -2.42 0.71
C ARG A 45 -9.06 -1.77 1.47
N ARG A 46 -7.85 -1.75 0.90
CA ARG A 46 -6.67 -1.19 1.57
C ARG A 46 -6.73 0.33 1.72
N LYS A 47 -7.19 1.04 0.69
CA LYS A 47 -7.43 2.50 0.78
C LYS A 47 -8.43 2.84 1.89
N ARG A 48 -9.49 2.03 2.04
CA ARG A 48 -10.45 2.17 3.15
C ARG A 48 -9.82 1.89 4.51
N ALA A 49 -8.96 0.88 4.63
CA ALA A 49 -8.27 0.58 5.88
C ALA A 49 -7.32 1.72 6.30
N ALA A 50 -6.51 2.24 5.38
CA ALA A 50 -5.65 3.40 5.62
C ALA A 50 -6.45 4.64 5.99
N TRP A 51 -7.55 4.91 5.28
CA TRP A 51 -8.44 6.02 5.60
C TRP A 51 -9.11 5.87 6.97
N GLY A 52 -9.55 4.66 7.32
CA GLY A 52 -10.12 4.35 8.63
C GLY A 52 -9.15 4.61 9.77
N ALA A 53 -7.89 4.17 9.62
CA ALA A 53 -6.83 4.44 10.59
C ALA A 53 -6.59 5.95 10.78
N TYR A 54 -6.54 6.71 9.68
CA TYR A 54 -6.44 8.17 9.75
C TYR A 54 -7.63 8.82 10.46
N LYS A 55 -8.87 8.44 10.11
CA LYS A 55 -10.08 8.96 10.74
C LYS A 55 -10.13 8.70 12.25
N SER A 56 -9.58 7.57 12.71
CA SER A 56 -9.53 7.25 14.14
C SER A 56 -8.66 8.19 14.98
N ILE A 57 -7.64 8.80 14.36
CA ILE A 57 -6.73 9.72 15.04
C ILE A 57 -6.92 11.19 14.62
N GLU A 58 -7.83 11.46 13.67
CA GLU A 58 -7.96 12.78 13.04
C GLU A 58 -8.23 13.88 14.06
N ASP A 59 -9.12 13.64 15.02
CA ASP A 59 -9.46 14.61 16.07
C ASP A 59 -8.26 14.86 17.02
N VAL A 60 -7.54 13.81 17.39
CA VAL A 60 -6.32 13.88 18.22
C VAL A 60 -5.23 14.66 17.50
N VAL A 61 -5.02 14.40 16.21
CA VAL A 61 -4.05 15.08 15.35
C VAL A 61 -4.39 16.56 15.17
N LYS A 62 -5.68 16.91 15.03
CA LYS A 62 -6.15 18.30 14.88
C LYS A 62 -6.05 19.10 16.18
N LYS A 63 -6.33 18.48 17.33
CA LYS A 63 -6.27 19.12 18.65
C LYS A 63 -4.85 19.25 19.19
N THR A 64 -3.92 18.43 18.72
CA THR A 64 -2.53 18.44 19.17
C THR A 64 -1.71 19.53 18.45
N ASN A 65 -1.36 20.59 19.17
CA ASN A 65 -0.51 21.68 18.67
C ASN A 65 0.98 21.30 18.60
N ASN A 66 1.41 20.24 19.29
CA ASN A 66 2.79 19.79 19.27
C ASN A 66 3.08 18.96 18.00
N THR A 67 3.90 19.51 17.11
CA THR A 67 4.27 18.90 15.83
C THR A 67 4.98 17.56 15.99
N ARG A 68 5.79 17.38 17.04
CA ARG A 68 6.53 16.13 17.30
C ARG A 68 5.60 15.00 17.76
N VAL A 69 4.64 15.31 18.64
CA VAL A 69 3.62 14.34 19.08
C VAL A 69 2.73 13.94 17.91
N ARG A 70 2.35 14.90 17.06
CA ARG A 70 1.56 14.66 15.85
C ARG A 70 2.27 13.73 14.86
N ALA A 71 3.56 13.97 14.61
CA ALA A 71 4.38 13.09 13.79
C ALA A 71 4.46 11.68 14.39
N HIS A 72 4.62 11.57 15.71
CA HIS A 72 4.73 10.28 16.37
C HIS A 72 3.44 9.46 16.30
N LEU A 73 2.28 10.09 16.52
CA LEU A 73 0.97 9.46 16.36
C LEU A 73 0.78 8.95 14.93
N SER A 74 1.04 9.80 13.94
CA SER A 74 0.94 9.40 12.53
C SER A 74 1.88 8.25 12.17
N ASN A 75 3.10 8.23 12.70
CA ASN A 75 4.06 7.15 12.48
C ASN A 75 3.60 5.80 13.06
N ILE A 76 2.82 5.81 14.15
CA ILE A 76 2.35 4.59 14.81
C ILE A 76 1.07 4.04 14.15
N THR A 77 0.16 4.90 13.67
CA THR A 77 -1.18 4.45 13.24
C THR A 77 -1.42 4.61 11.74
N VAL A 78 -1.01 5.74 11.16
CA VAL A 78 -1.28 6.05 9.74
C VAL A 78 -0.23 5.41 8.86
N LEU A 79 1.04 5.46 9.27
CA LEU A 79 2.15 4.94 8.50
C LEU A 79 2.01 3.43 8.26
N PRO A 80 1.73 2.56 9.25
CA PRO A 80 1.61 1.12 8.99
C PRO A 80 0.44 0.77 8.08
N ALA A 81 -0.72 1.43 8.27
CA ALA A 81 -1.89 1.23 7.43
C ALA A 81 -1.67 1.75 6.00
N SER A 82 -0.93 2.85 5.85
CA SER A 82 -0.53 3.40 4.56
C SER A 82 0.55 2.54 3.88
N THR A 83 1.53 2.03 4.61
CA THR A 83 2.55 1.11 4.09
C THR A 83 1.91 -0.19 3.65
N TYR A 84 0.88 -0.69 4.34
CA TYR A 84 0.09 -1.84 3.90
C TYR A 84 -0.71 -1.54 2.62
N ALA A 85 -1.31 -0.34 2.52
CA ALA A 85 -1.96 0.11 1.29
C ALA A 85 -0.97 0.33 0.14
N SER A 86 0.25 0.73 0.47
CA SER A 86 1.37 0.96 -0.44
C SER A 86 2.28 -0.27 -0.61
N GLN A 87 1.98 -1.43 -0.02
CA GLN A 87 2.80 -2.63 -0.21
C GLN A 87 2.68 -3.19 -1.63
N THR A 88 1.67 -2.75 -2.40
CA THR A 88 1.64 -2.88 -3.87
C THR A 88 2.57 -1.90 -4.62
N ILE A 89 3.11 -0.89 -3.92
CA ILE A 89 4.17 0.01 -4.40
C ILE A 89 5.54 -0.44 -3.87
N ALA A 90 5.62 -1.05 -2.68
CA ALA A 90 6.87 -1.51 -2.07
C ALA A 90 7.20 -3.01 -2.29
N GLU A 91 6.36 -3.78 -2.99
CA GLU A 91 6.86 -4.92 -3.76
C GLU A 91 7.74 -4.47 -4.96
N LEU A 92 7.82 -3.15 -5.23
CA LEU A 92 8.96 -2.52 -5.90
C LEU A 92 10.12 -2.18 -4.93
N ASP A 93 10.30 -2.82 -3.76
CA ASP A 93 11.54 -2.68 -2.97
C ASP A 93 12.09 -4.01 -2.41
N SER A 94 11.45 -5.17 -2.65
CA SER A 94 12.05 -6.48 -2.33
C SER A 94 11.65 -7.64 -3.26
N CYS A 95 11.35 -7.40 -4.53
CA CYS A 95 11.03 -8.49 -5.46
C CYS A 95 11.36 -8.17 -6.91
#